data_AF-A0A4R5LG29-F1
#
_entry.id   AF-A0A4R5LG29-F1
#
_cell.length_a   1.000
_cell.length_b   1.000
_cell.length_c   1.000
_cell.angle_alpha   90.00
_cell.angle_beta   90.00
_cell.angle_gamma   90.00
#
_symmetry.space_group_name_H-M   'P 1'
#
loop_
_entity.id
_entity.type
_entity.pdbx_description
1 polymer ?
#
loop_
_entity_poly.entity_id
_entity_poly.type
_entity_poly.pdbx_seq_one_letter_code
_entity_poly.pdbx_strand_id
1 'polypeptide(L)' 'MRFIDDEIAHITRAMAPSLSAGTTPAVFSFDYWYERLCALLDLAQITPSQFRTVDALMVDLESHRAATGAAVREAMAA' A
#
# COMPACT_ATOMS: atom_id res chain seq x y z
N MET A 1 15.20 -16.92 -0.64
CA MET A 1 14.06 -17.14 0.26
C MET A 1 13.77 -15.79 0.89
N ARG A 2 12.67 -15.12 0.48
CA ARG A 2 12.31 -13.81 1.05
C ARG A 2 11.32 -14.09 2.17
N PHE A 3 11.65 -13.67 3.38
CA PHE A 3 10.78 -13.90 4.54
C PHE A 3 9.54 -12.99 4.41
N ILE A 4 8.36 -13.51 4.77
CA ILE A 4 7.10 -12.76 4.73
C ILE A 4 7.24 -11.45 5.54
N ASP A 5 7.96 -11.51 6.65
CA ASP A 5 8.23 -10.34 7.49
C ASP A 5 9.07 -9.26 6.79
N ASP A 6 10.04 -9.64 5.96
CA ASP A 6 10.85 -8.70 5.17
C ASP A 6 10.02 -8.03 4.08
N GLU A 7 9.11 -8.77 3.44
CA GLU A 7 8.15 -8.23 2.47
C GLU A 7 7.18 -7.26 3.13
N ILE A 8 6.60 -7.62 4.28
CA ILE A 8 5.72 -6.74 5.05
C ILE A 8 6.47 -5.47 5.44
N ALA A 9 7.66 -5.58 6.03
CA ALA A 9 8.47 -4.44 6.44
C ALA A 9 8.85 -3.53 5.26
N HIS A 10 9.11 -4.12 4.10
CA HIS A 10 9.36 -3.38 2.87
C HIS A 10 8.11 -2.63 2.39
N ILE A 11 6.96 -3.29 2.33
CA ILE A 11 5.69 -2.66 1.90
C ILE A 11 5.32 -1.51 2.84
N THR A 12 5.39 -1.71 4.16
CA THR A 12 5.12 -0.67 5.16
C THR A 12 5.94 0.60 4.92
N ARG A 13 7.20 0.46 4.50
CA ARG A 13 8.09 1.62 4.27
C ARG A 13 7.95 2.22 2.88
N ALA A 14 7.67 1.41 1.87
CA ALA A 14 7.71 1.84 0.47
C ALA A 14 6.36 2.30 -0.08
N MET A 15 5.24 1.81 0.46
CA MET A 15 3.89 2.10 -0.04
C MET A 15 3.55 3.59 0.03
N ALA A 16 3.52 4.18 1.23
CA ALA A 16 3.18 5.60 1.42
C ALA A 16 4.04 6.57 0.58
N PRO A 17 5.39 6.49 0.55
CA PRO A 17 6.20 7.39 -0.26
C PRO A 17 6.02 7.17 -1.76
N SER A 18 5.70 5.95 -2.21
CA SER A 18 5.43 5.69 -3.63
C SER A 18 4.10 6.27 -4.12
N LEU A 19 3.13 6.45 -3.21
CA LEU A 19 1.81 7.01 -3.51
C LEU A 19 1.76 8.55 -3.34
N SER A 20 2.78 9.14 -2.70
CA SER A 20 2.90 10.59 -2.56
C SER A 20 3.36 11.21 -3.88
N ALA A 21 2.57 12.15 -4.41
CA ALA A 21 2.70 12.73 -5.76
C ALA A 21 3.97 13.59 -6.01
N GLY A 22 5.03 13.44 -5.23
CA GLY A 22 6.16 14.37 -5.17
C GLY A 22 7.35 14.07 -6.09
N THR A 23 7.47 12.90 -6.72
CA THR A 23 8.69 12.59 -7.48
C THR A 23 8.46 11.64 -8.66
N THR A 24 8.25 12.21 -9.86
CA THR A 24 8.28 11.46 -11.15
C THR A 24 7.15 10.41 -11.25
N PRO A 25 6.88 9.71 -12.37
CA PRO A 25 5.67 8.88 -12.45
C PRO A 25 5.75 7.85 -11.32
N ALA A 26 4.73 7.85 -10.44
CA ALA A 26 4.67 6.95 -9.30
C ALA A 26 5.05 5.55 -9.78
N VAL A 27 6.24 5.08 -9.39
CA VAL A 27 6.84 3.85 -9.93
C VAL A 27 5.92 2.66 -9.68
N PHE A 28 5.05 2.78 -8.67
CA PHE A 28 4.07 1.80 -8.27
C PHE A 28 2.71 2.47 -8.07
N SER A 29 1.69 1.97 -8.76
CA SER A 29 0.30 2.43 -8.65
C SER A 29 -0.40 1.84 -7.42
N PHE A 30 -1.57 2.36 -7.09
CA PHE A 30 -2.47 1.76 -6.10
C PHE A 30 -2.74 0.27 -6.40
N ASP A 31 -3.09 -0.04 -7.65
CA ASP A 31 -3.43 -1.41 -8.07
C ASP A 31 -2.27 -2.39 -7.85
N TYR A 32 -1.05 -1.96 -8.11
CA TYR A 32 0.15 -2.77 -7.85
C TYR A 32 0.28 -3.13 -6.36
N TRP A 33 0.09 -2.17 -5.45
CA TRP A 33 0.17 -2.43 -4.01
C TRP A 33 -0.98 -3.31 -3.53
N TYR A 34 -2.18 -3.10 -4.07
CA TYR A 34 -3.35 -3.90 -3.75
C TYR A 34 -3.14 -5.38 -4.13
N GLU A 35 -2.69 -5.63 -5.37
CA GLU A 35 -2.37 -6.99 -5.84
C GLU A 35 -1.29 -7.65 -4.98
N ARG A 36 -0.24 -6.90 -4.58
CA ARG A 36 0.81 -7.43 -3.70
C ARG A 36 0.30 -7.79 -2.31
N LEU A 37 -0.58 -6.99 -1.71
CA LEU A 37 -1.16 -7.29 -0.41
C LEU A 37 -2.08 -8.51 -0.49
N CYS A 38 -2.90 -8.63 -1.55
CA CYS A 38 -3.70 -9.82 -1.80
C CYS A 38 -2.83 -11.07 -1.94
N ALA A 39 -1.74 -10.99 -2.70
CA ALA A 39 -0.81 -12.11 -2.86
C ALA A 39 -0.17 -12.56 -1.53
N LEU A 40 0.05 -11.64 -0.59
CA LEU A 40 0.52 -11.99 0.77
C LEU A 40 -0.56 -12.70 1.59
N LEU A 41 -1.82 -12.31 1.45
CA LEU A 41 -2.95 -12.98 2.12
C LEU A 41 -3.20 -14.38 1.56
N ASP A 42 -2.93 -14.60 0.27
CA ASP A 42 -3.07 -15.90 -0.38
C ASP A 42 -1.93 -16.89 -0.01
N LEU A 43 -0.93 -16.46 0.75
CA LEU A 43 0.12 -17.34 1.24
C LEU A 43 -0.42 -18.30 2.31
N ALA A 44 -0.31 -19.59 2.06
CA ALA A 44 -0.81 -20.66 2.92
C ALA A 44 -0.24 -20.71 4.36
N GLN A 45 0.79 -19.91 4.67
CA GLN A 45 1.48 -19.93 5.97
C GLN A 45 1.53 -18.56 6.68
N ILE A 46 0.58 -17.67 6.39
CA ILE A 46 0.51 -16.39 7.10
C ILE A 46 0.09 -16.59 8.56
N THR A 47 0.86 -16.02 9.48
CA THR A 47 0.52 -16.01 10.91
C THR A 47 -0.57 -14.98 11.21
N PRO A 48 -1.35 -15.12 12.30
CA PRO A 48 -2.36 -14.13 12.68
C PRO A 48 -1.81 -12.71 12.88
N SER A 49 -0.55 -12.56 13.32
CA SER A 49 0.11 -11.27 13.44
C SER A 49 0.41 -10.65 12.07
N GLN A 50 0.95 -11.44 11.14
CA GLN A 50 1.23 -10.98 9.78
C GLN A 50 -0.06 -10.62 9.05
N PHE A 51 -1.13 -11.40 9.20
CA PHE A 51 -2.45 -11.10 8.64
C PHE A 51 -2.95 -9.74 9.13
N ARG A 52 -2.91 -9.47 10.45
CA ARG A 52 -3.32 -8.16 10.99
C ARG A 52 -2.47 -7.01 10.46
N THR A 53 -1.18 -7.22 10.24
CA THR A 53 -0.32 -6.19 9.65
C THR A 53 -0.67 -5.94 8.19
N VAL A 54 -0.93 -6.98 7.39
CA VAL A 54 -1.36 -6.84 6.00
C VAL A 54 -2.73 -6.18 5.90
N ASP A 55 -3.68 -6.54 6.77
CA ASP A 55 -5.00 -5.91 6.87
C ASP A 55 -4.90 -4.41 7.18
N ALA A 56 -4.08 -4.03 8.16
CA ALA A 56 -3.81 -2.62 8.46
C ALA A 56 -3.20 -1.87 7.26
N LEU A 57 -2.28 -2.51 6.52
CA LEU A 57 -1.70 -1.92 5.31
C LEU A 57 -2.74 -1.72 4.20
N MET A 58 -3.74 -2.60 4.07
CA MET A 58 -4.83 -2.41 3.12
C MET A 58 -5.72 -1.22 3.50
N VAL A 59 -5.99 -1.02 4.79
CA VAL A 59 -6.71 0.16 5.29
C VAL A 59 -5.93 1.46 5.02
N ASP A 60 -4.62 1.45 5.27
CA ASP A 60 -3.74 2.59 4.99
C ASP A 60 -3.71 2.91 3.49
N LEU A 61 -3.62 1.88 2.64
CA LEU A 61 -3.62 2.02 1.18
C LEU A 61 -4.88 2.73 0.66
N GLU A 62 -6.07 2.31 1.13
CA GLU A 62 -7.33 2.96 0.75
C GLU A 62 -7.43 4.38 1.31
N SER A 63 -6.92 4.62 2.52
CA SER A 63 -6.87 5.96 3.12
C SER A 63 -6.01 6.92 2.29
N HIS A 64 -4.87 6.44 1.77
CA HIS A 64 -4.04 7.21 0.84
C HIS A 64 -4.75 7.51 -0.48
N ARG A 65 -5.50 6.56 -1.02
CA ARG A 65 -6.31 6.77 -2.23
C ARG A 65 -7.38 7.84 -2.01
N ALA A 66 -8.08 7.80 -0.88
CA ALA A 66 -9.08 8.79 -0.51
C ALA A 66 -8.47 10.18 -0.33
N ALA A 67 -7.31 10.29 0.33
CA ALA A 67 -6.60 11.54 0.54
C ALA A 67 -6.12 12.16 -0.79
N THR A 68 -5.54 11.36 -1.70
CA THR A 68 -5.13 11.82 -3.02
C THR A 68 -6.34 12.25 -3.87
N GLY A 69 -7.43 11.50 -3.84
CA GLY A 69 -8.68 11.87 -4.52
C GLY A 69 -9.29 13.17 -3.99
N ALA A 70 -9.15 13.45 -2.69
CA ALA A 70 -9.55 14.72 -2.11
C ALA A 70 -8.67 15.89 -2.56
N ALA A 71 -7.34 15.71 -2.53
CA ALA A 71 -6.38 16.72 -2.97
C ALA A 71 -6.57 17.10 -4.45
N VAL A 72 -6.85 16.13 -5.33
CA VAL A 72 -7.14 16.40 -6.75
C VAL A 72 -8.42 17.22 -6.92
N ARG A 73 -9.48 16.90 -6.15
CA ARG A 73 -10.72 17.68 -6.17
C ARG A 73 -10.53 19.11 -5.71
N GLU A 74 -9.76 19.32 -4.65
CA GLU A 74 -9.45 20.66 -4.13
C GLU A 74 -8.62 21.46 -5.14
N ALA A 75 -7.63 20.83 -5.78
CA ALA A 75 -6.83 21.45 -6.83
C ALA A 75 -7.65 21.81 -8.10
N MET A 76 -8.72 21.06 -8.42
CA MET A 76 -9.63 21.42 -9.52
C MET A 76 -10.67 22.49 -9.15
N ALA A 77 -10.87 22.79 -7.87
CA ALA A 77 -11.84 23.76 -7.38
C ALA A 77 -11.23 25.15 -7.07
N ALA A 78 -9.90 25.27 -7.12
CA ALA A 78 -9.14 26.49 -6.91
C ALA A 78 -8.74 27.13 -8.25
#